data_AF-A0A968JLE1-F1
#
_entry.id   AF-A0A968JLE1-F1
#
_cell.length_a   1.000
_cell.length_b   1.000
_cell.length_c   1.000
_cell.angle_alpha   90.00
_cell.angle_beta   90.00
_cell.angle_gamma   90.00
#
_symmetry.space_group_name_H-M   'P 1'
#
loop_
_entity.id
_entity.type
_entity.pdbx_description
1 polymer ?
#
loop_
_entity_poly.entity_id
_entity_poly.type
_entity_poly.pdbx_seq_one_letter_code
_entity_poly.pdbx_strand_id
1 'polypeptide(L)'
;MNTNGNDLLNTKTDPFRLRQIMTNLINNALKFTEKGIIEFGFKLQNEKQVEFYVKDTGVGLSRDELGFIFERFKRTLHSEEKI
;
A
#
# COMPACT_ATOMS: atom_id res chain seq x y z
N MET A 1 -10.56 19.15 -1.86
CA MET A 1 -10.30 19.12 -0.40
C MET A 1 -8.82 19.40 -0.21
N ASN A 2 -8.53 20.40 0.62
CA ASN A 2 -7.24 21.06 0.73
C ASN A 2 -6.32 20.23 1.64
N THR A 3 -5.33 19.53 1.10
CA THR A 3 -4.40 18.71 1.90
C THR A 3 -3.28 19.59 2.43
N ASN A 4 -3.57 20.36 3.47
CA ASN A 4 -2.52 20.91 4.33
C ASN A 4 -1.98 19.74 5.16
N GLY A 5 -0.66 19.56 5.20
CA GLY A 5 0.04 18.40 5.78
C GLY A 5 -0.08 18.19 7.30
N ASN A 6 -1.21 18.57 7.91
CA ASN A 6 -1.49 18.46 9.35
C ASN A 6 -2.87 17.82 9.63
N ASP A 7 -3.44 17.06 8.70
CA ASP A 7 -4.69 16.33 8.96
C ASP A 7 -4.41 15.15 9.91
N LEU A 8 -4.63 15.38 11.20
CA LEU A 8 -4.55 14.34 12.22
C LEU A 8 -5.84 13.52 12.20
N LEU A 9 -5.75 12.27 11.73
CA LEU A 9 -6.83 11.30 11.86
C LEU A 9 -6.83 10.70 13.27
N ASN A 10 -7.85 11.01 14.06
CA ASN A 10 -8.12 10.33 15.32
C ASN A 10 -9.23 9.30 15.13
N THR A 11 -8.91 8.01 15.21
CA THR A 11 -9.85 6.92 15.00
C THR A 11 -9.65 5.79 16.02
N LYS A 12 -10.74 5.13 16.40
CA LYS A 12 -10.69 3.91 17.22
C LYS A 12 -10.47 2.72 16.30
N THR A 13 -9.34 2.05 16.46
CA THR A 13 -8.95 0.89 15.65
C THR A 13 -8.04 -0.05 16.46
N ASP A 14 -7.68 -1.19 15.88
CA ASP A 14 -6.55 -1.98 16.35
C ASP A 14 -5.26 -1.40 15.76
N PRO A 15 -4.42 -0.70 16.57
CA PRO A 15 -3.23 -0.03 16.06
C PRO A 15 -2.15 -1.02 15.59
N PHE A 16 -2.16 -2.26 16.09
CA PHE A 16 -1.20 -3.29 15.67
C PHE A 16 -1.57 -3.84 14.29
N ARG A 17 -2.86 -4.14 14.07
CA ARG A 17 -3.35 -4.62 12.78
C ARG A 17 -3.24 -3.56 11.70
N LEU A 18 -3.62 -2.32 12.01
CA LEU A 18 -3.49 -1.22 11.05
C LEU A 18 -2.02 -1.02 10.65
N ARG A 19 -1.11 -0.97 11.62
CA ARG A 19 0.33 -0.86 11.35
C ARG A 19 0.82 -2.04 10.51
N GLN A 20 0.42 -3.26 10.83
CA GLN A 20 0.80 -4.45 10.06
C GLN A 20 0.37 -4.34 8.60
N ILE A 21 -0.88 -3.95 8.33
CA ILE A 21 -1.40 -3.78 6.98
C ILE A 21 -0.60 -2.70 6.23
N MET A 22 -0.42 -1.53 6.84
CA MET A 22 0.31 -0.43 6.22
C MET A 22 1.78 -0.79 5.93
N THR A 23 2.46 -1.43 6.88
CA THR A 23 3.84 -1.90 6.70
C THR A 23 3.94 -2.91 5.56
N ASN A 24 2.99 -3.85 5.44
CA ASN A 24 2.98 -4.81 4.34
C ASN A 24 2.85 -4.13 2.98
N LEU A 25 1.93 -3.17 2.85
CA LEU A 25 1.72 -2.44 1.59
C LEU A 25 2.91 -1.55 1.22
N ILE A 26 3.46 -0.81 2.19
CA ILE A 26 4.64 0.04 1.98
C ILE A 26 5.88 -0.80 1.62
N ASN A 27 6.08 -1.94 2.28
CA ASN A 27 7.20 -2.83 1.95
C ASN A 27 7.07 -3.40 0.53
N ASN A 28 5.84 -3.70 0.08
CA ASN A 28 5.62 -4.10 -1.32
C ASN A 28 5.97 -2.95 -2.27
N ALA A 29 5.50 -1.73 -2.00
CA ALA A 29 5.83 -0.57 -2.82
C ALA A 29 7.35 -0.31 -2.91
N LEU A 30 8.06 -0.36 -1.78
CA LEU A 30 9.53 -0.22 -1.70
C LEU A 30 10.26 -1.32 -2.47
N LYS A 31 9.75 -2.55 -2.40
CA LYS A 31 10.33 -3.71 -3.08
C LYS A 31 10.20 -3.61 -4.61
N PHE A 32 9.09 -3.08 -5.10
CA PHE A 32 8.76 -3.08 -6.54
C PHE A 32 9.00 -1.73 -7.24
N THR A 33 9.39 -0.69 -6.50
CA THR A 33 9.79 0.62 -7.03
C THR A 33 11.28 0.85 -6.80
N GLU A 34 12.12 0.47 -7.77
CA GLU A 34 13.57 0.71 -7.70
C GLU A 34 13.90 2.21 -7.81
N LYS A 35 13.22 2.90 -8.74
CA LYS A 35 13.33 4.35 -8.95
C LYS A 35 11.93 4.90 -9.18
N GLY A 36 11.58 5.95 -8.46
CA GLY A 36 10.27 6.58 -8.58
C GLY A 36 9.80 7.17 -7.26
N ILE A 37 8.49 7.31 -7.14
CA ILE A 37 7.80 7.90 -6.00
C ILE A 37 6.86 6.86 -5.41
N ILE A 38 6.83 6.84 -4.07
CA ILE A 38 5.82 6.15 -3.28
C ILE A 38 5.09 7.22 -2.47
N GLU A 39 3.78 7.28 -2.66
CA GLU A 39 2.86 8.18 -1.96
C GLU A 39 1.94 7.32 -1.10
N PHE A 40 1.75 7.68 0.16
CA PHE A 40 0.80 6.99 1.03
C PHE A 40 0.07 7.98 1.91
N GLY A 41 -1.12 7.60 2.35
CA GLY A 41 -1.94 8.45 3.18
C GLY A 41 -3.32 7.86 3.40
N PHE A 42 -4.27 8.74 3.67
CA PHE A 42 -5.66 8.37 3.84
C PHE A 42 -6.59 9.42 3.23
N LYS A 43 -7.82 9.01 2.98
CA LYS A 43 -8.93 9.86 2.55
C LYS A 43 -10.17 9.50 3.36
N LEU A 44 -10.92 10.50 3.78
CA LEU A 44 -12.27 10.27 4.29
C LEU A 44 -13.19 10.12 3.09
N GLN A 45 -13.69 8.90 2.86
CA GLN A 45 -14.68 8.63 1.80
C GLN A 45 -16.06 9.19 2.21
N ASN A 46 -16.33 9.18 3.52
CA ASN A 46 -17.44 9.84 4.19
C ASN A 46 -17.16 9.89 5.71
N GLU A 47 -18.11 10.37 6.50
CA GLU A 47 -17.98 10.47 7.97
C GLU A 47 -17.71 9.13 8.69
N LYS A 48 -17.98 7.99 8.05
CA LYS A 48 -17.89 6.65 8.66
C LYS A 48 -16.83 5.76 8.02
N GLN A 49 -16.17 6.20 6.96
CA GLN A 49 -15.25 5.37 6.19
C GLN A 49 -13.96 6.13 5.87
N VAL A 50 -12.86 5.52 6.31
CA VAL A 50 -11.51 5.97 5.99
C VAL A 50 -10.91 4.98 4.99
N GLU A 51 -10.45 5.51 3.86
CA GLU A 51 -9.64 4.78 2.90
C GLU A 51 -8.17 5.07 3.17
N PHE A 52 -7.38 4.05 3.46
CA PHE A 52 -5.92 4.15 3.46
C PHE A 52 -5.39 3.72 2.10
N TYR A 53 -4.36 4.39 1.61
CA TYR A 53 -3.75 4.05 0.33
C TYR A 53 -2.23 4.08 0.42
N VAL A 54 -1.62 3.24 -0.42
CA VAL A 54 -0.22 3.28 -0.82
C VAL A 54 -0.24 3.22 -2.34
N LYS A 55 0.39 4.20 -2.98
CA LYS A 55 0.50 4.36 -4.42
C LYS A 55 1.97 4.43 -4.76
N ASP A 56 2.40 3.58 -5.68
CA ASP A 56 3.78 3.56 -6.16
C ASP A 56 3.85 3.71 -7.68
N THR A 57 5.07 3.85 -8.18
CA THR A 57 5.38 4.02 -9.62
C THR A 57 6.25 2.88 -10.12
N GLY A 58 6.28 1.77 -9.39
CA GLY A 58 7.06 0.60 -9.71
C GLY A 58 6.55 -0.15 -10.93
N VAL A 59 7.10 -1.34 -11.13
CA VAL A 59 6.81 -2.19 -12.30
C VAL A 59 5.33 -2.59 -12.45
N GLY A 60 4.54 -2.44 -11.37
CA GLY A 60 3.13 -2.79 -11.35
C GLY A 60 2.90 -4.30 -11.37
N LEU A 61 1.66 -4.69 -11.70
CA LEU A 61 1.25 -6.09 -11.83
C LEU A 61 0.60 -6.27 -13.20
N SER A 62 0.93 -7.38 -13.86
CA SER A 62 0.19 -7.83 -15.04
C SER A 62 -1.25 -8.25 -14.68
N ARG A 63 -2.13 -8.32 -15.68
CA ARG A 63 -3.53 -8.76 -15.47
C ARG A 63 -3.63 -10.16 -14.90
N ASP A 64 -2.72 -11.05 -15.29
CA ASP A 64 -2.70 -12.43 -14.82
C ASP A 64 -2.26 -12.50 -13.36
N GLU A 65 -1.26 -11.69 -12.96
CA GLU A 65 -0.79 -11.61 -11.58
C GLU A 65 -1.89 -11.14 -10.63
N LEU A 66 -2.72 -10.17 -11.02
CA LEU A 66 -3.85 -9.69 -10.21
C LEU A 66 -4.81 -10.82 -9.79
N GLY A 67 -4.95 -11.86 -10.61
CA GLY A 67 -5.83 -12.99 -10.32
C GLY A 67 -5.35 -13.85 -9.14
N PHE A 68 -4.06 -13.81 -8.80
CA PHE A 68 -3.48 -14.73 -7.82
C PHE A 68 -2.60 -14.09 -6.75
N ILE A 69 -2.42 -12.77 -6.72
CA ILE A 69 -1.58 -12.07 -5.71
C ILE A 69 -1.96 -12.34 -4.25
N PHE A 70 -3.20 -12.79 -3.99
CA PHE A 70 -3.68 -13.14 -2.65
C PHE A 70 -3.68 -14.65 -2.37
N GLU A 71 -3.31 -15.48 -3.36
CA GLU A 71 -3.21 -16.92 -3.18
C GLU A 71 -1.95 -17.27 -2.40
N ARG A 72 -2.07 -18.26 -1.52
CA ARG A 72 -0.94 -18.74 -0.74
C ARG A 72 0.11 -19.36 -1.66
N PHE A 73 1.38 -19.10 -1.37
CA PHE A 73 2.56 -19.61 -2.09
C PHE A 73 2.77 -19.08 -3.52
N LYS A 74 1.95 -18.13 -4.00
CA LYS A 74 2.21 -17.44 -5.26
C LYS A 74 2.84 -16.06 -5.00
N ARG A 75 3.87 -15.74 -5.79
CA ARG A 75 4.58 -14.44 -5.77
C ARG A 75 4.85 -14.03 -7.22
N THR A 76 4.98 -12.72 -7.44
CA THR A 76 5.37 -12.16 -8.73
C THR A 76 6.83 -12.53 -9.04
N LEU A 77 7.12 -12.86 -10.29
CA LEU A 77 8.46 -13.29 -10.73
C LEU A 77 9.51 -12.17 -10.59
N HIS A 78 9.10 -10.91 -10.58
CA HIS A 78 9.96 -9.71 -10.47
C HIS A 78 10.61 -9.52 -9.09
N SER A 79 10.58 -10.51 -8.20
CA SER A 79 11.11 -10.39 -6.85
C SER A 79 12.40 -11.16 -6.57
N GLU A 80 12.92 -11.88 -7.55
CA GLU A 80 14.12 -12.69 -7.44
C GLU A 80 15.30 -12.03 -8.17
N GLU A 81 15.79 -10.90 -7.65
CA GLU A 81 17.18 -10.49 -7.88
C GLU A 81 17.62 -9.47 -6.84
N LYS A 82 18.20 -9.97 -5.74
CA LYS A 82 19.20 -9.23 -4.98
C LYS A 82 20.16 -10.25 -4.34
N ILE A 83 21.30 -10.43 -5.02
CA ILE A 83 22.51 -11.08 -4.49
C ILE A 83 23.06 -10.20 -3.37
#